data_AF-A0A1S8C5G4-F1
#
_entry.id   AF-A0A1S8C5G4-F1
#
_cell.length_a   1.000
_cell.length_b   1.000
_cell.length_c   1.000
_cell.angle_alpha   90.00
_cell.angle_beta   90.00
_cell.angle_gamma   90.00
#
_symmetry.space_group_name_H-M   'P 1'
#
loop_
_entity.id
_entity.type
_entity.pdbx_description
1 polymer ?
#
loop_
_entity_poly.entity_id
_entity_poly.type
_entity_poly.pdbx_seq_one_letter_code
_entity_poly.pdbx_strand_id
1 'polypeptide(L)'
;MSIERTVRLSFGSASREAATHTNLSAVRSDGPVLWVAGDETATIERLVADDPTDPTGYGEETTFRLADLVDLPGDAAEEADIEGLARAGDFLWAVGSHSLRRKRIKDEHEGDKALRRLAKVRGQVNRQVIVRLPVAEVDGLPAPVPELTVDGTRHVAAVFGASGPDLR
;
A
#
# COMPACT_ATOMS: atom_id res chain seq x y z
N MET A 1 -19.01 -19.99 3.59
CA MET A 1 -19.14 -18.52 3.76
C MET A 1 -20.01 -18.04 2.61
N SER A 2 -21.22 -17.54 2.89
CA SER A 2 -22.01 -16.86 1.86
C SER A 2 -21.50 -15.44 1.71
N ILE A 3 -21.46 -14.92 0.49
CA ILE A 3 -21.20 -13.49 0.27
C ILE A 3 -22.39 -12.74 0.86
N GLU A 4 -22.15 -11.97 1.91
CA GLU A 4 -23.20 -11.19 2.58
C GLU A 4 -23.46 -9.86 1.85
N ARG A 5 -22.45 -9.31 1.18
CA ARG A 5 -22.51 -8.03 0.47
C ARG A 5 -21.44 -7.96 -0.61
N THR A 6 -21.78 -7.29 -1.71
CA THR A 6 -20.83 -6.90 -2.75
C THR A 6 -20.96 -5.40 -2.97
N VAL A 7 -19.85 -4.70 -3.09
CA VAL A 7 -19.78 -3.28 -3.43
C VAL A 7 -18.98 -3.09 -4.71
N ARG A 8 -19.29 -2.05 -5.48
CA ARG A 8 -18.50 -1.70 -6.68
C ARG A 8 -17.36 -0.77 -6.30
N LEU A 9 -16.13 -1.09 -6.71
CA LEU A 9 -14.99 -0.17 -6.61
C LEU A 9 -14.75 0.47 -7.99
N SER A 10 -14.65 1.79 -8.04
CA SER A 10 -14.42 2.57 -9.26
C SER A 10 -13.08 3.29 -9.18
N PHE A 11 -12.13 2.85 -9.99
CA PHE A 11 -10.77 3.38 -10.04
C PHE A 11 -10.61 4.37 -11.20
N GLY A 12 -9.77 5.39 -10.99
CA GLY A 12 -9.35 6.35 -11.98
C GLY A 12 -8.45 5.73 -13.06
N SER A 13 -8.15 6.50 -14.10
CA SER A 13 -7.34 6.01 -15.23
C SER A 13 -5.93 5.60 -14.82
N ALA A 14 -5.28 6.38 -13.94
CA ALA A 14 -3.91 6.11 -13.49
C ALA A 14 -3.78 4.75 -12.80
N SER A 15 -4.66 4.42 -11.86
CA SER A 15 -4.67 3.11 -11.19
C SER A 15 -5.06 1.95 -12.10
N ARG A 16 -5.79 2.22 -13.19
CA ARG A 16 -6.09 1.22 -14.21
C ARG A 16 -4.90 0.94 -15.12
N GLU A 17 -4.18 1.99 -15.51
CA GLU A 17 -2.93 1.90 -16.28
C GLU A 17 -1.82 1.22 -15.47
N ALA A 18 -1.75 1.49 -14.17
CA ALA A 18 -0.83 0.85 -13.24
C ALA A 18 -1.29 -0.53 -12.72
N ALA A 19 -2.43 -1.04 -13.21
CA ALA A 19 -3.03 -2.32 -12.80
C ALA A 19 -3.39 -2.46 -11.30
N THR A 20 -3.31 -1.40 -10.50
CA THR A 20 -3.71 -1.36 -9.08
C THR A 20 -5.10 -1.94 -8.83
N HIS A 21 -6.06 -1.62 -9.69
CA HIS A 21 -7.44 -2.13 -9.59
C HIS A 21 -7.59 -3.66 -9.69
N THR A 22 -6.55 -4.38 -10.13
CA THR A 22 -6.56 -5.85 -10.32
C THR A 22 -5.63 -6.61 -9.38
N ASN A 23 -4.89 -5.91 -8.52
CA ASN A 23 -3.83 -6.48 -7.69
C ASN A 23 -3.96 -6.08 -6.21
N LEU A 24 -5.19 -5.75 -5.77
CA LEU A 24 -5.48 -5.34 -4.40
C LEU A 24 -5.14 -6.44 -3.40
N SER A 25 -4.35 -6.08 -2.39
CA SER A 25 -3.88 -6.97 -1.33
C SER A 25 -4.22 -6.45 0.06
N ALA A 26 -4.51 -5.15 0.21
CA ALA A 26 -4.92 -4.57 1.48
C ALA A 26 -6.19 -3.72 1.36
N VAL A 27 -7.00 -3.74 2.42
CA VAL A 27 -8.23 -2.93 2.53
C VAL A 27 -8.49 -2.51 3.97
N ARG A 28 -8.95 -1.27 4.16
CA ARG A 28 -9.40 -0.76 5.47
C ARG A 28 -10.51 0.28 5.31
N SER A 29 -11.67 0.02 5.91
CA SER A 29 -12.74 1.02 6.05
C SER A 29 -12.38 2.06 7.12
N ASP A 30 -12.73 3.33 6.87
CA ASP A 30 -12.53 4.46 7.78
C ASP A 30 -13.61 5.53 7.54
N GLY A 31 -14.71 5.46 8.29
CA GLY A 31 -15.86 6.34 8.09
C GLY A 31 -16.39 6.28 6.64
N PRO A 32 -16.46 7.42 5.92
CA PRO A 32 -16.98 7.48 4.56
C PRO A 32 -15.98 6.98 3.49
N VAL A 33 -14.79 6.49 3.87
CA VAL A 33 -13.77 6.07 2.90
C VAL A 33 -13.35 4.62 3.06
N LEU A 34 -12.85 4.07 1.96
CA LEU A 34 -12.17 2.80 1.87
C LEU A 34 -10.72 3.05 1.44
N TRP A 35 -9.78 2.74 2.33
CA TRP A 35 -8.38 2.66 1.99
C TRP A 35 -8.11 1.32 1.31
N VAL A 36 -7.41 1.35 0.18
CA VAL A 36 -6.92 0.15 -0.49
C VAL A 36 -5.46 0.34 -0.87
N ALA A 37 -4.77 -0.78 -1.10
CA ALA A 37 -3.43 -0.80 -1.69
C ALA A 37 -3.24 -2.11 -2.46
N GLY A 38 -2.36 -2.07 -3.45
CA GLY A 38 -2.00 -3.22 -4.28
C GLY A 38 -0.61 -3.77 -3.97
N ASP A 39 -0.30 -4.95 -4.53
CA ASP A 39 1.00 -5.61 -4.37
C ASP A 39 2.06 -5.18 -5.41
N GLU A 40 1.71 -4.40 -6.43
CA GLU A 40 2.67 -3.98 -7.49
C GLU A 40 3.11 -2.51 -7.38
N THR A 41 2.55 -1.73 -6.44
CA THR A 41 2.84 -0.30 -6.30
C THR A 41 3.37 0.06 -4.91
N ALA A 42 3.89 1.29 -4.78
CA ALA A 42 4.23 1.91 -3.50
C ALA A 42 3.24 3.06 -3.19
N THR A 43 1.95 2.77 -3.36
CA THR A 43 0.84 3.72 -3.21
C THR A 43 -0.21 3.20 -2.23
N ILE A 44 -0.99 4.12 -1.68
CA ILE A 44 -2.23 3.86 -0.99
C ILE A 44 -3.31 4.66 -1.71
N GLU A 45 -4.45 4.04 -1.98
CA GLU A 45 -5.59 4.69 -2.60
C GLU A 45 -6.71 4.89 -1.58
N ARG A 46 -7.37 6.04 -1.65
CA ARG A 46 -8.60 6.33 -0.94
C ARG A 46 -9.74 6.33 -1.94
N LEU A 47 -10.77 5.55 -1.66
CA LEU A 47 -12.04 5.61 -2.38
C LEU A 47 -13.13 6.14 -1.43
N VAL A 48 -14.01 6.99 -1.92
CA VAL A 48 -15.12 7.59 -1.17
C VAL A 48 -16.40 6.82 -1.44
N ALA A 49 -17.15 6.52 -0.37
CA ALA A 49 -18.44 5.85 -0.46
C ALA A 49 -19.48 6.74 -1.18
N ASP A 50 -20.36 6.11 -1.96
CA ASP A 50 -21.56 6.76 -2.47
C ASP A 50 -22.57 7.10 -1.36
N ASP A 51 -22.70 6.21 -0.38
CA ASP A 51 -23.42 6.41 0.88
C ASP A 51 -22.50 6.06 2.07
N PRO A 52 -22.21 7.00 2.99
CA PRO A 52 -21.32 6.77 4.13
C PRO A 52 -21.82 5.70 5.12
N THR A 53 -23.11 5.42 5.12
CA THR A 53 -23.78 4.53 6.08
C THR A 53 -24.12 3.17 5.49
N ASP A 54 -24.44 3.13 4.19
CA ASP A 54 -24.77 1.89 3.48
C ASP A 54 -24.19 1.86 2.05
N PRO A 55 -22.86 1.79 1.90
CA PRO A 55 -22.17 2.00 0.63
C PRO A 55 -22.48 0.90 -0.41
N THR A 56 -23.02 1.26 -1.56
CA THR A 56 -23.19 0.32 -2.69
C THR A 56 -22.00 0.39 -3.66
N GLY A 57 -21.22 1.47 -3.57
CA GLY A 57 -19.97 1.60 -4.27
C GLY A 57 -19.02 2.58 -3.60
N TYR A 58 -17.77 2.49 -4.02
CA TYR A 58 -16.71 3.42 -3.68
C TYR A 58 -16.08 3.95 -4.98
N GLY A 59 -15.83 5.25 -5.02
CA GLY A 59 -15.27 5.95 -6.18
C GLY A 59 -14.41 7.13 -5.75
N GLU A 60 -14.34 8.17 -6.59
CA GLU A 60 -13.60 9.41 -6.29
C GLU A 60 -12.17 9.15 -5.77
N GLU A 61 -11.46 8.30 -6.50
CA GLU A 61 -10.14 7.84 -6.12
C GLU A 61 -9.17 8.99 -5.89
N THR A 62 -8.43 8.91 -4.78
CA THR A 62 -7.23 9.72 -4.52
C THR A 62 -6.06 8.80 -4.23
N THR A 63 -4.99 8.90 -5.03
CA THR A 63 -3.76 8.12 -4.86
C THR A 63 -2.74 8.90 -4.03
N PHE A 64 -2.15 8.24 -3.04
CA PHE A 64 -1.07 8.76 -2.20
C PHE A 64 0.18 7.92 -2.44
N ARG A 65 1.25 8.50 -3.01
CA ARG A 65 2.54 7.81 -3.12
C ARG A 65 3.23 7.83 -1.77
N LEU A 66 3.75 6.69 -1.32
CA LEU A 66 4.47 6.62 -0.05
C LEU A 66 5.69 7.55 -0.03
N ALA A 67 6.40 7.63 -1.16
CA ALA A 67 7.59 8.49 -1.31
C ALA A 67 7.29 10.00 -1.22
N ASP A 68 6.03 10.43 -1.40
CA ASP A 68 5.64 11.84 -1.23
C ASP A 68 5.38 12.16 0.25
N LEU A 69 5.24 11.13 1.09
CA LEU A 69 4.87 11.26 2.50
C LEU A 69 6.04 10.93 3.43
N VAL A 70 6.91 10.00 3.05
CA VAL A 70 8.00 9.51 3.89
C VAL A 70 9.15 8.95 3.06
N ASP A 71 10.37 9.09 3.58
CA ASP A 71 11.57 8.52 2.97
C ASP A 71 11.54 6.99 3.05
N LEU A 72 11.41 6.34 1.89
CA LEU A 72 11.51 4.89 1.76
C LEU A 72 12.98 4.45 1.79
N PRO A 73 13.29 3.26 2.31
CA PRO A 73 14.67 2.77 2.41
C PRO A 73 15.29 2.39 1.05
N GLY A 74 14.46 2.18 0.01
CA GLY A 74 14.87 1.84 -1.34
C GLY A 74 14.52 2.91 -2.36
N ASP A 75 14.53 2.52 -3.63
CA ASP A 75 14.13 3.41 -4.72
C ASP A 75 12.64 3.78 -4.57
N ALA A 76 12.30 5.06 -4.74
CA ALA A 76 10.93 5.56 -4.63
C ALA A 76 9.96 4.98 -5.70
N ALA A 77 10.49 4.38 -6.77
CA ALA A 77 9.73 3.69 -7.80
C ALA A 77 9.58 2.18 -7.55
N GLU A 78 10.35 1.61 -6.61
CA GLU A 78 10.21 0.20 -6.24
C GLU A 78 8.94 0.00 -5.40
N GLU A 79 8.13 -0.98 -5.81
CA GLU A 79 6.95 -1.46 -5.07
C GLU A 79 7.24 -1.76 -3.59
N ALA A 80 6.21 -1.59 -2.77
CA ALA A 80 6.25 -1.91 -1.34
C ALA A 80 5.49 -3.19 -0.98
N ASP A 81 4.74 -3.78 -1.93
CA ASP A 81 3.78 -4.87 -1.71
C ASP A 81 2.94 -4.63 -0.44
N ILE A 82 2.04 -3.65 -0.43
CA ILE A 82 1.30 -3.35 0.81
C ILE A 82 0.26 -4.44 1.06
N GLU A 83 0.49 -5.29 2.06
CA GLU A 83 -0.36 -6.44 2.40
C GLU A 83 -1.32 -6.18 3.57
N GLY A 84 -1.21 -5.02 4.22
CA GLY A 84 -2.09 -4.68 5.33
C GLY A 84 -2.19 -3.19 5.58
N LEU A 85 -3.40 -2.78 5.97
CA LEU A 85 -3.74 -1.41 6.33
C LEU A 85 -4.47 -1.40 7.68
N ALA A 86 -4.14 -0.44 8.54
CA ALA A 86 -4.82 -0.25 9.82
C ALA A 86 -4.98 1.22 10.16
N ARG A 87 -6.16 1.59 10.66
CA ARG A 87 -6.43 2.92 11.22
C ARG A 87 -6.37 2.84 12.74
N ALA A 88 -5.47 3.61 13.36
CA ALA A 88 -5.31 3.65 14.81
C ALA A 88 -4.85 5.03 15.30
N GLY A 89 -5.58 5.64 16.24
CA GLY A 89 -5.32 7.00 16.72
C GLY A 89 -5.40 8.00 15.57
N ASP A 90 -4.39 8.87 15.43
CA ASP A 90 -4.27 9.86 14.35
C ASP A 90 -3.52 9.33 13.12
N PHE A 91 -3.32 8.02 13.03
CA PHE A 91 -2.47 7.41 12.00
C PHE A 91 -3.17 6.38 11.12
N LEU A 92 -2.76 6.35 9.86
CA LEU A 92 -2.89 5.22 8.95
C LEU A 92 -1.57 4.45 8.98
N TRP A 93 -1.66 3.15 9.18
CA TRP A 93 -0.54 2.22 9.14
C TRP A 93 -0.62 1.37 7.89
N ALA A 94 0.52 1.17 7.24
CA ALA A 94 0.66 0.26 6.12
C ALA A 94 1.82 -0.70 6.38
N VAL A 95 1.67 -1.97 5.99
CA VAL A 95 2.72 -2.99 6.14
C VAL A 95 3.04 -3.59 4.78
N GLY A 96 4.32 -3.57 4.41
CA GLY A 96 4.81 -4.28 3.22
C GLY A 96 4.79 -5.79 3.43
N SER A 97 4.94 -6.58 2.37
CA SER A 97 4.79 -8.05 2.45
C SER A 97 5.75 -8.77 3.38
N HIS A 98 6.87 -8.13 3.77
CA HIS A 98 7.97 -8.72 4.54
C HIS A 98 8.49 -10.03 3.93
N SER A 99 8.22 -10.25 2.65
CA SER A 99 8.56 -11.47 1.94
C SER A 99 9.93 -11.35 1.27
N LEU A 100 10.55 -12.50 1.01
CA LEU A 100 11.69 -12.57 0.11
C LEU A 100 11.21 -12.92 -1.31
N ARG A 101 11.75 -12.25 -2.31
CA ARG A 101 11.42 -12.51 -3.72
C ARG A 101 12.38 -13.50 -4.38
N ARG A 102 11.87 -14.31 -5.30
CA ARG A 102 12.69 -15.16 -6.19
C ARG A 102 12.92 -14.47 -7.52
N LYS A 103 14.06 -14.72 -8.16
CA LYS A 103 14.28 -14.23 -9.53
C LYS A 103 13.35 -14.95 -10.51
N ARG A 104 12.47 -14.20 -11.17
CA ARG A 104 11.63 -14.68 -12.28
C ARG A 104 12.51 -15.32 -13.36
N ILE A 105 12.12 -16.51 -13.84
CA ILE A 105 12.75 -17.17 -14.99
C ILE A 105 12.52 -16.34 -16.27
N LYS A 106 13.30 -16.61 -17.31
CA LYS A 106 13.13 -16.00 -18.63
C LYS A 106 12.94 -17.12 -19.64
N ASP A 107 12.34 -16.83 -20.78
CA ASP A 107 12.04 -17.84 -21.81
C ASP A 107 13.28 -18.60 -22.30
N GLU A 108 14.47 -18.00 -22.19
CA GLU A 108 15.75 -18.64 -22.53
C GLU A 108 16.28 -19.65 -21.46
N HIS A 109 15.65 -19.72 -20.28
CA HIS A 109 16.10 -20.55 -19.18
C HIS A 109 15.29 -21.86 -19.10
N GLU A 110 15.96 -22.97 -19.39
CA GLU A 110 15.40 -24.32 -19.28
C GLU A 110 16.16 -25.18 -18.27
N GLY A 111 15.49 -26.21 -17.73
CA GLY A 111 16.07 -27.22 -16.83
C GLY A 111 16.89 -26.62 -15.68
N ASP A 112 18.16 -27.03 -15.57
CA ASP A 112 19.07 -26.59 -14.50
C ASP A 112 19.29 -25.08 -14.44
N LYS A 113 19.14 -24.36 -15.56
CA LYS A 113 19.28 -22.89 -15.56
C LYS A 113 18.05 -22.23 -14.94
N ALA A 114 16.85 -22.74 -15.24
CA ALA A 114 15.60 -22.29 -14.62
C ALA A 114 15.64 -22.56 -13.10
N LEU A 115 16.01 -23.78 -12.70
CA LEU A 115 16.11 -24.17 -11.29
C LEU A 115 17.10 -23.27 -10.52
N ARG A 116 18.32 -23.09 -11.04
CA ARG A 116 19.34 -22.22 -10.41
C ARG A 116 18.89 -20.77 -10.29
N ARG A 117 18.01 -20.30 -11.17
CA ARG A 117 17.48 -18.94 -11.11
C ARG A 117 16.39 -18.82 -10.05
N LEU A 118 15.45 -19.76 -9.99
CA LEU A 118 14.40 -19.81 -8.96
C LEU A 118 14.98 -19.98 -7.55
N ALA A 119 16.10 -20.70 -7.41
CA ALA A 119 16.80 -20.85 -6.13
C ALA A 119 17.39 -19.54 -5.58
N LYS A 120 17.50 -18.47 -6.39
CA LYS A 120 18.01 -17.17 -5.95
C LYS A 120 16.89 -16.35 -5.30
N VAL A 121 16.87 -16.36 -3.98
CA VAL A 121 15.97 -15.57 -3.11
C VAL A 121 16.67 -14.27 -2.68
N ARG A 122 16.00 -13.12 -2.66
CA ARG A 122 16.56 -11.83 -2.20
C ARG A 122 15.47 -11.01 -1.50
N GLY A 123 15.85 -10.22 -0.50
CA GLY A 123 14.97 -9.18 0.04
C GLY A 123 14.88 -7.98 -0.90
N GLN A 124 13.90 -7.12 -0.61
CA GLN A 124 13.73 -5.79 -1.19
C GLN A 124 13.31 -4.88 -0.05
N VAL A 125 14.07 -3.80 0.18
CA VAL A 125 13.93 -2.97 1.38
C VAL A 125 12.54 -2.36 1.51
N ASN A 126 11.93 -1.89 0.41
CA ASN A 126 10.58 -1.30 0.43
C ASN A 126 9.48 -2.31 0.77
N ARG A 127 9.72 -3.63 0.58
CA ARG A 127 8.77 -4.67 0.96
C ARG A 127 8.86 -5.04 2.45
N GLN A 128 9.91 -4.62 3.15
CA GLN A 128 10.17 -4.96 4.56
C GLN A 128 9.99 -3.74 5.48
N VAL A 129 8.89 -3.01 5.25
CA VAL A 129 8.57 -1.77 5.98
C VAL A 129 7.21 -1.85 6.67
N ILE A 130 7.13 -1.19 7.81
CA ILE A 130 5.91 -0.73 8.45
C ILE A 130 5.93 0.78 8.37
N VAL A 131 4.91 1.36 7.75
CA VAL A 131 4.77 2.81 7.57
C VAL A 131 3.70 3.32 8.50
N ARG A 132 3.99 4.41 9.20
CA ARG A 132 3.03 5.17 10.00
C ARG A 132 2.86 6.55 9.37
N LEU A 133 1.65 6.87 8.92
CA LEU A 133 1.30 8.12 8.26
C LEU A 133 0.30 8.89 9.14
N PRO A 134 0.62 10.11 9.60
CA PRO A 134 -0.38 11.00 10.20
C PRO A 134 -1.52 11.25 9.20
N VAL A 135 -2.75 11.34 9.69
CA VAL A 135 -3.95 11.57 8.87
C VAL A 135 -4.61 12.87 9.28
N ALA A 136 -4.62 13.84 8.36
CA ALA A 136 -5.35 15.09 8.51
C ALA A 136 -6.76 14.97 7.91
N GLU A 137 -7.65 15.88 8.30
CA GLU A 137 -8.89 16.13 7.55
C GLU A 137 -8.62 17.18 6.46
N VAL A 138 -8.90 16.82 5.21
CA VAL A 138 -8.79 17.70 4.04
C VAL A 138 -10.10 17.62 3.28
N ASP A 139 -10.80 18.75 3.16
CA ASP A 139 -12.12 18.83 2.52
C ASP A 139 -13.15 17.85 3.10
N GLY A 140 -13.13 17.65 4.43
CA GLY A 140 -14.03 16.73 5.13
C GLY A 140 -13.70 15.25 4.97
N LEU A 141 -12.57 14.92 4.34
CA LEU A 141 -12.12 13.54 4.13
C LEU A 141 -10.74 13.31 4.76
N PRO A 142 -10.48 12.10 5.28
CA PRO A 142 -9.16 11.78 5.82
C PRO A 142 -8.12 11.72 4.68
N ALA A 143 -6.93 12.26 4.93
CA ALA A 143 -5.80 12.27 4.00
C ALA A 143 -4.46 12.06 4.74
N PRO A 144 -3.63 11.08 4.35
CA PRO A 144 -2.27 10.96 4.84
C PRO A 144 -1.45 12.22 4.52
N VAL A 145 -0.69 12.69 5.50
CA VAL A 145 0.18 13.87 5.38
C VAL A 145 1.58 13.57 5.92
N PRO A 146 2.63 14.25 5.43
CA PRO A 146 4.00 14.06 5.95
C PRO A 146 4.12 14.44 7.43
N GLU A 147 3.32 15.39 7.90
CA GLU A 147 3.29 15.84 9.29
C GLU A 147 1.92 16.38 9.71
N LEU A 148 1.61 16.26 11.00
CA LEU A 148 0.37 16.76 11.61
C LEU A 148 0.66 17.18 13.06
N THR A 149 0.09 18.30 13.51
CA THR A 149 0.12 18.66 14.93
C THR A 149 -1.24 18.37 15.57
N VAL A 150 -1.25 17.52 16.59
CA VAL A 150 -2.45 17.15 17.38
C VAL A 150 -2.17 17.50 18.84
N ASP A 151 -3.06 18.28 19.46
CA ASP A 151 -2.94 18.69 20.87
C ASP A 151 -1.56 19.25 21.25
N GLY A 152 -0.98 20.06 20.35
CA GLY A 152 0.34 20.67 20.53
C GLY A 152 1.53 19.71 20.31
N THR A 153 1.29 18.45 19.98
CA THR A 153 2.31 17.45 19.65
C THR A 153 2.46 17.32 18.14
N ARG A 154 3.67 17.56 17.62
CA ARG A 154 4.00 17.33 16.20
C ARG A 154 4.25 15.85 15.95
N HIS A 155 3.50 15.28 15.02
CA HIS A 155 3.67 13.95 14.49
C HIS A 155 4.22 14.02 13.06
N VAL A 156 5.17 13.14 12.75
CA VAL A 156 5.74 13.00 11.41
C VAL A 156 5.52 11.57 10.91
N ALA A 157 5.36 11.45 9.59
CA ALA A 157 5.38 10.18 8.91
C ALA A 157 6.70 9.45 9.20
N ALA A 158 6.61 8.15 9.40
CA ALA A 158 7.75 7.33 9.79
C ALA A 158 7.70 5.98 9.10
N VAL A 159 8.88 5.50 8.69
CA VAL A 159 9.09 4.14 8.21
C VAL A 159 9.91 3.39 9.24
N PHE A 160 9.43 2.21 9.62
CA PHE A 160 10.13 1.23 10.44
C PHE A 160 10.42 0.03 9.56
N GLY A 161 11.66 -0.40 9.43
CA GLY A 161 11.97 -1.49 8.51
C GLY A 161 13.39 -2.00 8.63
N ALA A 162 13.65 -3.08 7.91
CA ALA A 162 14.97 -3.67 7.86
C ALA A 162 15.97 -2.69 7.23
N SER A 163 17.10 -2.49 7.91
CA SER A 163 18.24 -1.74 7.43
C SER A 163 19.46 -2.66 7.42
N GLY A 164 20.30 -2.55 6.38
CA GLY A 164 21.53 -3.31 6.28
C GLY A 164 21.72 -4.05 4.95
N PRO A 165 22.91 -4.67 4.76
CA PRO A 165 23.29 -5.30 3.50
C PRO A 165 22.67 -6.70 3.30
N ASP A 166 22.16 -7.32 4.37
CA ASP A 166 21.46 -8.60 4.30
C ASP A 166 20.02 -8.44 4.80
N LEU A 167 19.07 -8.75 3.92
CA LEU A 167 17.63 -8.65 4.14
C LEU A 167 16.98 -10.04 4.11
N ARG A 168 17.79 -11.10 4.23
CA ARG A 168 17.38 -12.50 4.27
C ARG A 168 17.31 -13.04 5.68
#